data_AF-A0A328DNX7-F1
#
_entry.id   AF-A0A328DNX7-F1
#
_cell.length_a   1.000
_cell.length_b   1.000
_cell.length_c   1.000
_cell.angle_alpha   90.00
_cell.angle_beta   90.00
_cell.angle_gamma   90.00
#
_symmetry.space_group_name_H-M   'P 1'
#
loop_
_entity.id
_entity.type
_entity.pdbx_description
1 polymer ?
#
loop_
_entity_poly.entity_id
_entity_poly.type
_entity_poly.pdbx_seq_one_letter_code
_entity_poly.pdbx_strand_id
1 'polypeptide(L)'
;MLPKLPPPFPRPQSGRTFKDQFELFCKEKRAAGCPSLLWFISSFSLQVPCFLLWLTTMRRMSLDHHNGFECGGILWFQNLTEVPNGALGPILPILISGLHFINVQVSFRDLSVTKVNGTFALLSKYYKMYLEILAVPILFISFNLPHGNAVYWLCNSSLTLLQQVSLRHPYVRKILKLPDKDVSVRAAIPKKEDCDDTQVMDTSTETQEISAESLSAQELVNIATKFFADGKKDVARQLMQLALDKNPDYARALILSRNKQMDGGLSSDTQELLQSCISDLLLNAKPVEAEDANHLILSSQWAGVACIQQGKHEEGIAHLEKVALMKEPEDPNAKSHYYDALLMYSGALYTVGRKAEAAKYLRIICAYDPSCISFLKKCESDEYDETARESNQNEIVNDLDKRQRAD
;
A
#
# COMPACT_ATOMS: atom_id res chain seq x y z
N MET A 1 -22.09 -10.53 -11.91
CA MET A 1 -21.42 -9.58 -10.99
C MET A 1 -21.47 -10.18 -9.59
N LEU A 2 -20.36 -10.23 -8.87
CA LEU A 2 -20.39 -10.71 -7.48
C LEU A 2 -21.11 -9.67 -6.60
N PRO A 3 -22.03 -10.09 -5.72
CA PRO A 3 -22.76 -9.16 -4.86
C PRO A 3 -21.80 -8.46 -3.89
N LYS A 4 -21.89 -7.13 -3.82
CA LYS A 4 -21.10 -6.31 -2.87
C LYS A 4 -21.61 -6.56 -1.45
N LEU A 5 -20.93 -7.45 -0.73
CA LEU A 5 -21.25 -7.76 0.67
C LEU A 5 -20.67 -6.69 1.61
N PRO A 6 -21.36 -6.36 2.72
CA PRO A 6 -20.81 -5.49 3.75
C PRO A 6 -19.58 -6.16 4.40
N PRO A 7 -18.63 -5.40 4.97
CA PRO A 7 -17.49 -5.99 5.66
C PRO A 7 -17.96 -6.81 6.87
N PRO A 8 -17.32 -7.97 7.16
CA PRO A 8 -17.67 -8.81 8.31
C PRO A 8 -17.31 -8.16 9.65
N PHE A 9 -16.41 -7.17 9.63
CA PHE A 9 -16.00 -6.41 10.81
C PHE A 9 -16.64 -5.02 10.79
N PRO A 10 -17.02 -4.47 11.96
CA PRO A 10 -17.52 -3.11 12.05
C PRO A 10 -16.42 -2.13 11.63
N ARG A 11 -16.81 -1.05 10.94
CA ARG A 11 -15.87 0.03 10.64
C ARG A 11 -15.45 0.69 11.97
N PRO A 12 -14.19 1.15 12.09
CA PRO A 12 -13.77 1.96 13.23
C PRO A 12 -14.77 3.10 13.43
N GLN A 13 -15.17 3.36 14.69
CA GLN A 13 -16.10 4.43 15.06
C GLN A 13 -17.56 4.28 14.57
N SER A 14 -17.97 3.13 14.02
CA SER A 14 -19.36 2.92 13.54
C SER A 14 -20.41 2.74 14.64
N GLY A 15 -20.02 2.64 15.91
CA GLY A 15 -20.92 2.41 17.05
C GLY A 15 -21.65 1.05 17.05
N ARG A 16 -21.46 0.21 16.02
CA ARG A 16 -22.08 -1.12 15.92
C ARG A 16 -21.26 -2.17 16.64
N THR A 17 -21.95 -3.08 17.33
CA THR A 17 -21.29 -4.25 17.90
C THR A 17 -20.86 -5.23 16.80
N PHE A 18 -19.83 -6.03 17.07
CA PHE A 18 -19.37 -7.07 16.13
C PHE A 18 -20.50 -8.05 15.76
N LYS A 19 -21.35 -8.40 16.73
CA LYS A 19 -22.45 -9.34 16.54
C LYS A 19 -23.46 -8.81 15.52
N ASP A 20 -23.88 -7.55 15.66
CA ASP A 20 -24.86 -6.94 14.76
C ASP A 20 -24.33 -6.80 13.33
N GLN A 21 -23.06 -6.40 13.19
CA GLN A 21 -22.42 -6.29 11.88
C GLN A 21 -22.25 -7.66 11.21
N PHE A 22 -21.91 -8.69 11.98
CA PHE A 22 -21.74 -10.04 11.47
C PHE A 22 -23.08 -10.69 11.09
N GLU A 23 -24.16 -10.41 11.83
CA GLU A 23 -25.51 -10.86 11.51
C GLU A 23 -26.01 -10.21 10.21
N LEU A 24 -25.80 -8.90 10.04
CA LEU A 24 -26.07 -8.20 8.78
C LEU A 24 -25.29 -8.81 7.62
N PHE A 25 -23.99 -9.07 7.80
CA PHE A 25 -23.17 -9.75 6.80
C PHE A 25 -23.72 -11.12 6.42
N CYS A 26 -24.13 -11.94 7.39
CA CYS A 26 -24.70 -13.26 7.13
C CYS A 26 -26.03 -13.19 6.39
N LYS A 27 -26.88 -12.21 6.71
CA LYS A 27 -28.17 -11.98 6.05
C LYS A 27 -27.98 -11.60 4.58
N GLU A 28 -27.14 -10.60 4.31
CA GLU A 28 -26.82 -10.15 2.95
C GLU A 28 -26.16 -11.27 2.13
N LYS A 29 -25.28 -12.06 2.75
CA LYS A 29 -24.65 -13.21 2.11
C LYS A 29 -25.66 -14.27 1.68
N ARG A 30 -26.67 -14.55 2.51
CA ARG A 30 -27.73 -15.50 2.18
C ARG A 30 -28.64 -14.98 1.06
N ALA A 31 -28.99 -13.69 1.11
CA ALA A 31 -29.79 -13.03 0.06
C ALA A 31 -29.07 -13.04 -1.31
N ALA A 32 -27.74 -12.92 -1.28
CA ALA A 32 -26.85 -13.01 -2.43
C ALA A 32 -26.68 -14.42 -3.03
N GLY A 33 -27.23 -15.47 -2.41
CA GLY A 33 -27.02 -16.86 -2.84
C GLY A 33 -25.59 -17.37 -2.65
N CYS A 34 -24.78 -16.68 -1.83
CA CYS A 34 -23.39 -17.08 -1.58
C CYS A 34 -23.33 -18.35 -0.69
N PRO A 35 -22.37 -19.26 -0.94
CA PRO A 35 -22.22 -20.48 -0.16
C PRO A 35 -21.99 -20.21 1.33
N SER A 36 -22.35 -21.19 2.17
CA SER A 36 -22.21 -21.11 3.63
C SER A 36 -20.75 -20.92 4.04
N LEU A 37 -20.48 -20.36 5.23
CA LEU A 37 -19.10 -20.23 5.71
C LEU A 37 -18.46 -21.62 5.95
N LEU A 38 -19.29 -22.64 6.19
CA LEU A 38 -18.87 -24.04 6.28
C LEU A 38 -18.26 -24.56 4.98
N TRP A 39 -18.53 -23.92 3.84
CA TRP A 39 -17.89 -24.28 2.57
C TRP A 39 -16.36 -24.19 2.63
N PHE A 40 -15.82 -23.25 3.41
CA PHE A 40 -14.37 -23.15 3.63
C PHE A 40 -13.80 -24.36 4.38
N ILE A 41 -14.60 -24.98 5.25
CA ILE A 41 -14.21 -26.14 6.05
C ILE A 41 -14.41 -27.43 5.24
N SER A 42 -15.41 -27.46 4.35
CA SER A 42 -15.78 -28.65 3.56
C SER A 42 -14.59 -29.25 2.80
N SER A 43 -13.75 -28.43 2.18
CA SER A 43 -12.55 -28.91 1.48
C SER A 43 -11.60 -29.63 2.44
N PHE A 44 -11.31 -29.04 3.60
CA PHE A 44 -10.42 -29.66 4.60
C PHE A 44 -11.01 -30.94 5.20
N SER A 45 -12.31 -30.96 5.47
CA SER A 45 -13.01 -32.12 6.03
C SER A 45 -12.98 -33.34 5.10
N LEU A 46 -12.91 -33.14 3.79
CA LEU A 46 -12.76 -34.24 2.81
C LEU A 46 -11.29 -34.54 2.53
N GLN A 47 -10.48 -33.49 2.29
CA GLN A 47 -9.10 -33.63 1.84
C GLN A 47 -8.22 -34.30 2.90
N VAL A 48 -8.33 -33.92 4.18
CA VAL A 48 -7.45 -34.45 5.24
C VAL A 48 -7.71 -35.94 5.49
N PRO A 49 -8.95 -36.42 5.67
CA PRO A 49 -9.20 -37.85 5.84
C PRO A 49 -8.78 -38.68 4.62
N CYS A 50 -9.07 -38.21 3.40
CA CYS A 50 -8.63 -38.93 2.19
C CYS A 50 -7.10 -39.00 2.12
N PHE A 51 -6.40 -37.90 2.41
CA PHE A 51 -4.94 -37.88 2.44
C PHE A 51 -4.37 -38.88 3.47
N LEU A 52 -4.91 -38.89 4.69
CA LEU A 52 -4.48 -39.82 5.74
C LEU A 52 -4.79 -41.28 5.38
N LEU A 53 -5.96 -41.55 4.80
CA LEU A 53 -6.33 -42.88 4.31
C LEU A 53 -5.29 -43.38 3.28
N TRP A 54 -4.97 -42.58 2.27
CA TRP A 54 -3.99 -42.95 1.25
C TRP A 54 -2.59 -43.11 1.84
N LEU A 55 -2.14 -42.19 2.69
CA LEU A 55 -0.82 -42.24 3.31
C LEU A 55 -0.66 -43.51 4.18
N THR A 56 -1.68 -43.84 4.98
CA THR A 56 -1.67 -45.03 5.84
C THR A 56 -1.79 -46.32 5.05
N THR A 57 -2.58 -46.34 3.97
CA THR A 57 -2.72 -47.49 3.08
C THR A 57 -1.42 -47.79 2.36
N MET A 58 -0.77 -46.79 1.75
CA MET A 58 0.54 -46.96 1.11
C MET A 58 1.61 -47.39 2.11
N ARG A 59 1.56 -46.86 3.35
CA ARG A 59 2.49 -47.26 4.42
C ARG A 59 2.31 -48.72 4.79
N ARG A 60 1.07 -49.16 4.99
CA ARG A 60 0.77 -50.56 5.31
C ARG A 60 1.18 -51.48 4.18
N MET A 61 0.84 -51.17 2.93
CA MET A 61 1.27 -51.99 1.78
C MET A 61 2.79 -52.09 1.67
N SER A 62 3.52 -51.01 2.01
CA SER A 62 4.98 -51.02 2.04
C SER A 62 5.54 -51.86 3.19
N LEU A 63 4.98 -51.75 4.41
CA LEU A 63 5.46 -52.50 5.58
C LEU A 63 5.04 -53.98 5.55
N ASP A 64 3.88 -54.29 4.99
CA ASP A 64 3.33 -55.64 4.89
C ASP A 64 3.85 -56.38 3.65
N HIS A 65 4.81 -55.80 2.91
CA HIS A 65 5.45 -56.37 1.72
C HIS A 65 4.44 -56.86 0.68
N HIS A 66 3.47 -55.99 0.36
CA HIS A 66 2.42 -56.34 -0.60
C HIS A 66 3.00 -56.70 -1.97
N ASN A 67 2.39 -57.68 -2.65
CA ASN A 67 2.90 -58.20 -3.91
C ASN A 67 3.16 -57.07 -4.92
N GLY A 68 4.37 -57.04 -5.47
CA GLY A 68 4.81 -56.03 -6.44
C GLY A 68 5.51 -54.80 -5.82
N PHE A 69 5.48 -54.61 -4.49
CA PHE A 69 6.20 -53.49 -3.86
C PHE A 69 7.71 -53.71 -3.83
N GLU A 70 8.19 -54.94 -3.75
CA GLU A 70 9.62 -55.24 -3.70
C GLU A 70 10.36 -55.02 -5.03
N CYS A 71 9.63 -55.07 -6.14
CA CYS A 71 10.18 -54.96 -7.50
C CYS A 71 9.53 -53.87 -8.36
N GLY A 72 8.68 -53.03 -7.76
CA GLY A 72 7.81 -52.07 -8.47
C GLY A 72 8.36 -50.65 -8.55
N GLY A 73 9.62 -50.43 -8.15
CA GLY A 73 10.26 -49.13 -8.14
C GLY A 73 10.65 -48.60 -9.53
N ILE A 74 11.51 -47.58 -9.55
CA ILE A 74 11.99 -46.94 -10.77
C ILE A 74 13.51 -46.80 -10.75
N LEU A 75 14.17 -46.95 -11.90
CA LEU A 75 15.57 -46.58 -12.18
C LEU A 75 16.61 -46.81 -11.05
N TRP A 76 16.65 -45.93 -10.03
CA TRP A 76 17.63 -45.94 -8.93
C TRP A 76 17.14 -46.59 -7.60
N PHE A 77 15.89 -47.03 -7.52
CA PHE A 77 15.37 -47.87 -6.43
C PHE A 77 14.34 -48.85 -7.00
N GLN A 78 14.41 -50.13 -6.63
CA GLN A 78 13.45 -51.15 -7.09
C GLN A 78 12.47 -51.53 -5.98
N ASN A 79 12.91 -51.50 -4.73
CA ASN A 79 12.12 -51.87 -3.59
C ASN A 79 11.40 -50.65 -2.99
N LEU A 80 10.07 -50.67 -3.03
CA LEU A 80 9.19 -49.63 -2.48
C LEU A 80 9.05 -49.74 -0.95
N THR A 81 9.44 -50.86 -0.34
CA THR A 81 9.33 -51.09 1.12
C THR A 81 10.49 -50.46 1.89
N GLU A 82 11.63 -50.26 1.23
CA GLU A 82 12.82 -49.68 1.82
C GLU A 82 12.69 -48.17 2.03
N VAL A 83 13.48 -47.64 2.97
CA VAL A 83 13.66 -46.20 3.15
C VAL A 83 14.75 -45.66 2.21
N PRO A 84 14.73 -44.36 1.85
CA PRO A 84 15.75 -43.72 1.03
C PRO A 84 17.18 -43.95 1.54
N ASN A 85 17.93 -44.80 0.83
CA ASN A 85 19.28 -45.23 1.21
C ASN A 85 20.28 -45.09 0.05
N GLY A 86 21.58 -45.02 0.37
CA GLY A 86 22.65 -44.91 -0.62
C GLY A 86 22.80 -43.52 -1.22
N ALA A 87 23.70 -43.38 -2.21
CA ALA A 87 24.07 -42.09 -2.79
C ALA A 87 22.92 -41.38 -3.53
N LEU A 88 21.98 -42.14 -4.10
CA LEU A 88 20.82 -41.64 -4.84
C LEU A 88 19.54 -41.61 -3.99
N GLY A 89 19.58 -42.11 -2.74
CA GLY A 89 18.45 -42.06 -1.81
C GLY A 89 17.85 -40.65 -1.62
N PRO A 90 18.66 -39.58 -1.50
CA PRO A 90 18.15 -38.22 -1.32
C PRO A 90 17.25 -37.66 -2.42
N ILE A 91 17.22 -38.26 -3.62
CA ILE A 91 16.50 -37.71 -4.77
C ILE A 91 15.00 -37.50 -4.47
N LEU A 92 14.30 -38.52 -3.96
CA LEU A 92 12.87 -38.42 -3.67
C LEU A 92 12.56 -37.41 -2.54
N PRO A 93 13.22 -37.45 -1.37
CA PRO A 93 13.02 -36.43 -0.33
C PRO A 93 13.24 -35.00 -0.82
N ILE A 94 14.29 -34.76 -1.61
CA ILE A 94 14.59 -33.42 -2.17
C ILE A 94 13.48 -32.99 -3.13
N LEU A 95 13.02 -33.89 -4.01
CA LEU A 95 11.92 -33.59 -4.93
C LEU A 95 10.62 -33.29 -4.17
N ILE A 96 10.26 -34.07 -3.16
CA ILE A 96 9.04 -33.83 -2.36
C ILE A 96 9.09 -32.47 -1.67
N SER A 97 10.22 -32.15 -1.02
CA SER A 97 10.42 -30.87 -0.33
C SER A 97 10.40 -29.68 -1.31
N GLY A 98 11.12 -29.79 -2.43
CA GLY A 98 11.14 -28.76 -3.46
C GLY A 98 9.77 -28.54 -4.08
N LEU A 99 9.01 -29.62 -4.33
CA LEU A 99 7.69 -29.53 -4.91
C LEU A 99 6.65 -28.97 -3.93
N HIS A 100 6.79 -29.24 -2.62
CA HIS A 100 6.02 -28.56 -1.59
C HIS A 100 6.30 -27.06 -1.61
N PHE A 101 7.57 -26.65 -1.65
CA PHE A 101 7.95 -25.22 -1.72
C PHE A 101 7.37 -24.55 -2.98
N ILE A 102 7.47 -25.18 -4.15
CA ILE A 102 6.91 -24.65 -5.40
C ILE A 102 5.38 -24.53 -5.28
N ASN A 103 4.68 -25.53 -4.74
CA ASN A 103 3.24 -25.47 -4.51
C ASN A 103 2.86 -24.28 -3.60
N VAL A 104 3.63 -24.00 -2.55
CA VAL A 104 3.43 -22.81 -1.70
C VAL A 104 3.63 -21.53 -2.51
N GLN A 105 4.72 -21.41 -3.28
CA GLN A 105 4.97 -20.21 -4.09
C GLN A 105 3.85 -19.95 -5.10
N VAL A 106 3.41 -21.00 -5.80
CA VAL A 106 2.31 -20.92 -6.75
C VAL A 106 1.04 -20.51 -6.02
N SER A 107 0.69 -21.14 -4.90
CA SER A 107 -0.54 -20.83 -4.15
C SER A 107 -0.63 -19.35 -3.73
N PHE A 108 0.48 -18.74 -3.28
CA PHE A 108 0.48 -17.37 -2.77
C PHE A 108 0.81 -16.29 -3.82
N ARG A 109 1.13 -16.66 -5.07
CA ARG A 109 1.49 -15.72 -6.15
C ARG A 109 0.45 -14.62 -6.41
N ASP A 110 -0.83 -14.93 -6.27
CA ASP A 110 -1.91 -13.95 -6.52
C ASP A 110 -2.21 -13.06 -5.30
N LEU A 111 -1.87 -13.53 -4.10
CA LEU A 111 -2.02 -12.77 -2.86
C LEU A 111 -0.94 -11.69 -2.72
N SER A 112 0.22 -11.85 -3.38
CA SER A 112 1.23 -10.78 -3.45
C SER A 112 0.87 -9.68 -4.45
N VAL A 113 0.04 -10.00 -5.46
CA VAL A 113 -0.41 -9.04 -6.50
C VAL A 113 -1.68 -8.32 -6.06
N THR A 114 -2.57 -9.01 -5.33
CA THR A 114 -3.77 -8.39 -4.77
C THR A 114 -3.36 -7.61 -3.52
N LYS A 115 -3.28 -6.28 -3.62
CA LYS A 115 -3.00 -5.35 -2.51
C LYS A 115 -4.12 -5.42 -1.46
N VAL A 116 -4.14 -6.48 -0.65
CA VAL A 116 -5.05 -6.54 0.50
C VAL A 116 -4.43 -5.65 1.55
N ASN A 117 -4.96 -4.44 1.75
CA ASN A 117 -4.50 -3.59 2.85
C ASN A 117 -5.14 -4.08 4.16
N GLY A 118 -4.35 -4.34 5.20
CA GLY A 118 -4.84 -4.68 6.55
C GLY A 118 -4.20 -5.89 7.22
N THR A 119 -4.75 -6.29 8.37
CA THR A 119 -4.28 -7.41 9.23
C THR A 119 -4.21 -8.76 8.50
N PHE A 120 -5.09 -8.98 7.52
CA PHE A 120 -5.10 -10.20 6.70
C PHE A 120 -3.86 -10.34 5.79
N ALA A 121 -3.28 -9.22 5.37
CA ALA A 121 -2.05 -9.20 4.57
C ALA A 121 -0.85 -9.66 5.39
N LEU A 122 -0.76 -9.18 6.63
CA LEU A 122 0.27 -9.63 7.57
C LEU A 122 0.08 -11.12 7.90
N LEU A 123 -1.14 -11.55 8.20
CA LEU A 123 -1.43 -12.95 8.50
C LEU A 123 -1.07 -13.88 7.34
N SER A 124 -1.43 -13.51 6.10
CA SER A 124 -1.08 -14.30 4.92
C SER A 124 0.44 -14.34 4.65
N LYS A 125 1.18 -13.26 4.94
CA LYS A 125 2.65 -13.24 4.85
C LYS A 125 3.29 -14.19 5.87
N TYR A 126 2.88 -14.14 7.13
CA TYR A 126 3.40 -15.04 8.16
C TYR A 126 3.01 -16.49 7.90
N TYR A 127 1.78 -16.74 7.44
CA TYR A 127 1.32 -18.08 7.08
C TYR A 127 2.09 -18.65 5.89
N LYS A 128 2.36 -17.84 4.86
CA LYS A 128 3.23 -18.22 3.74
C LYS A 128 4.62 -18.61 4.24
N MET A 129 5.25 -17.77 5.04
CA MET A 129 6.58 -18.01 5.60
C MET A 129 6.61 -19.31 6.42
N TYR A 130 5.59 -19.55 7.25
CA TYR A 130 5.44 -20.80 7.99
C TYR A 130 5.39 -22.03 7.06
N LEU A 131 4.59 -21.98 5.99
CA LEU A 131 4.48 -23.08 5.03
C LEU A 131 5.77 -23.32 4.23
N GLU A 132 6.55 -22.26 3.96
CA GLU A 132 7.87 -22.37 3.33
C GLU A 132 8.88 -23.04 4.27
N ILE A 133 8.93 -22.61 5.53
CA ILE A 133 9.80 -23.23 6.56
C ILE A 133 9.45 -24.70 6.75
N LEU A 134 8.17 -25.07 6.62
CA LEU A 134 7.70 -26.46 6.72
C LEU A 134 8.34 -27.40 5.67
N ALA A 135 8.89 -26.87 4.57
CA ALA A 135 9.62 -27.67 3.58
C ALA A 135 10.82 -28.41 4.20
N VAL A 136 11.46 -27.82 5.21
CA VAL A 136 12.64 -28.39 5.88
C VAL A 136 12.25 -29.61 6.74
N PRO A 137 11.30 -29.54 7.70
CA PRO A 137 10.78 -30.73 8.37
C PRO A 137 10.26 -31.81 7.41
N ILE A 138 9.57 -31.41 6.32
CA ILE A 138 9.07 -32.36 5.32
C ILE A 138 10.22 -33.13 4.67
N LEU A 139 11.36 -32.48 4.38
CA LEU A 139 12.55 -33.14 3.85
C LEU A 139 13.02 -34.24 4.82
N PHE A 140 13.20 -33.92 6.10
CA PHE A 140 13.64 -34.89 7.11
C PHE A 140 12.66 -36.03 7.31
N ILE A 141 11.36 -35.75 7.36
CA ILE A 141 10.32 -36.78 7.47
C ILE A 141 10.37 -37.71 6.25
N SER A 142 10.61 -37.16 5.05
CA SER A 142 10.64 -37.93 3.81
C SER A 142 11.79 -38.94 3.76
N PHE A 143 12.92 -38.69 4.45
CA PHE A 143 13.99 -39.68 4.59
C PHE A 143 13.60 -40.89 5.45
N ASN A 144 12.59 -40.76 6.31
CA ASN A 144 12.14 -41.81 7.23
C ASN A 144 10.92 -42.58 6.70
N LEU A 145 10.48 -42.27 5.48
CA LEU A 145 9.32 -42.92 4.86
C LEU A 145 9.78 -43.97 3.84
N PRO A 146 9.07 -45.09 3.72
CA PRO A 146 9.30 -46.03 2.62
C PRO A 146 9.15 -45.35 1.26
N HIS A 147 9.89 -45.84 0.26
CA HIS A 147 9.85 -45.30 -1.11
C HIS A 147 8.42 -45.31 -1.69
N GLY A 148 7.58 -46.31 -1.36
CA GLY A 148 6.18 -46.34 -1.77
C GLY A 148 5.37 -45.13 -1.29
N ASN A 149 5.57 -44.72 -0.04
CA ASN A 149 4.96 -43.50 0.50
C ASN A 149 5.51 -42.24 -0.16
N ALA A 150 6.82 -42.20 -0.39
CA ALA A 150 7.49 -41.08 -1.03
C ALA A 150 6.97 -40.87 -2.45
N VAL A 151 6.81 -41.95 -3.24
CA VAL A 151 6.25 -41.90 -4.60
C VAL A 151 4.81 -41.39 -4.58
N TYR A 152 3.95 -41.92 -3.70
CA TYR A 152 2.58 -41.41 -3.55
C TYR A 152 2.57 -39.90 -3.26
N TRP A 153 3.37 -39.46 -2.30
CA TRP A 153 3.43 -38.04 -1.91
C TRP A 153 3.92 -37.18 -3.08
N LEU A 154 4.98 -37.59 -3.76
CA LEU A 154 5.53 -36.89 -4.92
C LEU A 154 4.49 -36.74 -6.04
N CYS A 155 3.78 -37.82 -6.37
CA CYS A 155 2.72 -37.82 -7.38
C CYS A 155 1.57 -36.90 -6.98
N ASN A 156 1.08 -37.00 -5.74
CA ASN A 156 0.00 -36.16 -5.23
C ASN A 156 0.37 -34.67 -5.26
N SER A 157 1.59 -34.32 -4.83
CA SER A 157 2.11 -32.95 -4.88
C SER A 157 2.28 -32.44 -6.32
N SER A 158 2.64 -33.32 -7.26
CA SER A 158 2.77 -32.98 -8.69
C SER A 158 1.42 -32.70 -9.33
N LEU A 159 0.43 -33.57 -9.05
CA LEU A 159 -0.94 -33.38 -9.54
C LEU A 159 -1.57 -32.11 -8.96
N THR A 160 -1.30 -31.81 -7.69
CA THR A 160 -1.74 -30.55 -7.06
C THR A 160 -1.15 -29.34 -7.79
N LEU A 161 0.15 -29.35 -8.08
CA LEU A 161 0.80 -28.27 -8.81
C LEU A 161 0.21 -28.11 -10.22
N LEU A 162 0.05 -29.23 -10.93
CA LEU A 162 -0.53 -29.26 -12.26
C LEU A 162 -1.96 -28.70 -12.24
N GLN A 163 -2.77 -29.10 -11.27
CA GLN A 163 -4.12 -28.57 -11.07
C GLN A 163 -4.09 -27.05 -10.83
N GLN A 164 -3.22 -26.56 -9.95
CA GLN A 164 -3.11 -25.13 -9.65
C GLN A 164 -2.71 -24.30 -10.86
N VAL A 165 -1.73 -24.78 -11.64
CA VAL A 165 -1.27 -24.10 -12.87
C VAL A 165 -2.35 -24.17 -13.95
N SER A 166 -2.97 -25.33 -14.15
CA SER A 166 -4.02 -25.52 -15.17
C SER A 166 -5.24 -24.65 -14.88
N LEU A 167 -5.70 -24.58 -13.63
CA LEU A 167 -6.84 -23.74 -13.23
C LEU A 167 -6.56 -22.24 -13.30
N ARG A 168 -5.30 -21.82 -13.49
CA ARG A 168 -4.93 -20.43 -13.78
C ARG A 168 -4.84 -20.13 -15.25
N HIS A 169 -4.66 -21.14 -16.09
CA HIS A 169 -4.53 -20.94 -17.52
C HIS A 169 -5.83 -20.37 -18.12
N PRO A 170 -5.79 -19.27 -18.89
CA PRO A 170 -7.00 -18.57 -19.36
C PRO A 170 -7.89 -19.46 -20.23
N TYR A 171 -7.29 -20.32 -21.07
CA TYR A 171 -8.04 -21.26 -21.90
C TYR A 171 -8.82 -22.30 -21.06
N VAL A 172 -8.20 -22.86 -20.03
CA VAL A 172 -8.83 -23.87 -19.16
C VAL A 172 -9.95 -23.23 -18.35
N ARG A 173 -9.74 -22.00 -17.86
CA ARG A 173 -10.78 -21.22 -17.18
C ARG A 173 -11.97 -20.93 -18.08
N LYS A 174 -11.73 -20.56 -19.35
CA LYS A 174 -12.77 -20.32 -20.34
C LYS A 174 -13.60 -21.58 -20.61
N ILE A 175 -12.94 -22.74 -20.78
CA ILE A 175 -13.62 -24.05 -20.95
C ILE A 175 -14.47 -24.38 -19.73
N LEU A 176 -13.91 -24.23 -18.53
CA LEU A 176 -14.59 -24.52 -17.27
C LEU A 176 -15.58 -23.43 -16.84
N LYS A 177 -15.76 -22.38 -17.65
CA LYS A 177 -16.61 -21.21 -17.36
C LYS A 177 -16.31 -20.58 -15.99
N LEU A 178 -15.04 -20.60 -15.58
CA LEU A 178 -14.59 -19.99 -14.34
C LEU A 178 -14.53 -18.47 -14.48
N PRO A 179 -14.85 -17.70 -13.43
CA PRO A 179 -14.77 -16.24 -13.48
C PRO A 179 -13.34 -15.77 -13.77
N ASP A 180 -13.20 -14.84 -14.71
CA ASP A 180 -11.94 -14.17 -14.96
C ASP A 180 -11.53 -13.34 -13.75
N LYS A 181 -10.27 -13.50 -13.33
CA LYS A 181 -9.75 -12.86 -12.12
C LYS A 181 -9.73 -11.33 -12.27
N ASP A 182 -9.56 -10.87 -13.50
CA ASP A 182 -9.45 -9.45 -13.87
C ASP A 182 -10.81 -8.73 -13.84
N VAL A 183 -11.90 -9.46 -14.07
CA VAL A 183 -13.27 -8.90 -14.03
C VAL A 183 -13.71 -8.62 -12.59
N SER A 184 -13.24 -9.41 -11.61
CA SER A 184 -13.53 -9.14 -10.19
C SER A 184 -12.84 -7.88 -9.68
N VAL A 185 -11.69 -7.51 -10.24
CA VAL A 185 -10.99 -6.25 -9.95
C VAL A 185 -11.72 -5.08 -10.62
N ARG A 186 -12.20 -5.27 -11.86
CA ARG A 186 -12.93 -4.25 -12.63
C ARG A 186 -14.35 -3.98 -12.12
N ALA A 187 -15.02 -4.97 -11.54
CA ALA A 187 -16.39 -4.84 -11.00
C ALA A 187 -16.46 -4.19 -9.60
N ALA A 188 -15.33 -4.05 -8.90
CA ALA A 188 -15.26 -3.33 -7.63
C ALA A 188 -15.36 -1.80 -7.84
N ILE A 189 -15.02 -1.31 -9.02
CA ILE A 189 -15.09 0.10 -9.42
C ILE A 189 -16.51 0.40 -9.94
N PRO A 190 -17.24 1.39 -9.40
CA PRO A 190 -18.57 1.74 -9.88
C PRO A 190 -18.48 2.23 -11.33
N LYS A 191 -19.14 1.52 -12.25
CA LYS A 191 -19.30 1.96 -13.64
C LYS A 191 -20.28 3.14 -13.70
N LYS A 192 -19.84 4.27 -14.26
CA LYS A 192 -20.74 5.21 -14.95
C LYS A 192 -20.64 4.90 -16.45
N GLU A 193 -21.79 4.84 -17.11
CA GLU A 193 -21.97 4.58 -18.54
C GLU A 193 -21.86 5.87 -19.39
N ASP A 194 -21.79 5.64 -20.72
CA ASP A 194 -21.79 6.54 -21.89
C ASP A 194 -20.47 7.21 -22.32
N CYS A 195 -20.11 7.35 -23.61
CA CYS A 195 -20.63 6.81 -24.88
C CYS A 195 -19.55 6.99 -25.99
N ASP A 196 -19.64 6.13 -27.01
CA ASP A 196 -19.33 6.33 -28.45
C ASP A 196 -17.95 6.06 -29.09
N ASP A 197 -18.08 5.59 -30.34
CA ASP A 197 -17.24 4.77 -31.22
C ASP A 197 -15.94 5.38 -31.80
N THR A 198 -14.96 4.52 -32.12
CA THR A 198 -14.51 4.23 -33.51
C THR A 198 -13.40 3.17 -33.54
N GLN A 199 -13.54 2.22 -34.47
CA GLN A 199 -12.67 1.08 -34.76
C GLN A 199 -11.35 1.47 -35.47
N VAL A 200 -10.30 0.65 -35.34
CA VAL A 200 -9.66 -0.18 -36.40
C VAL A 200 -8.25 -0.67 -35.96
N MET A 201 -8.06 -2.00 -36.00
CA MET A 201 -6.87 -2.85 -36.35
C MET A 201 -5.48 -2.18 -36.56
N ASP A 202 -4.32 -2.81 -36.33
CA ASP A 202 -3.92 -4.15 -35.87
C ASP A 202 -2.40 -4.16 -35.57
N THR A 203 -1.99 -5.14 -34.77
CA THR A 203 -0.65 -5.77 -34.66
C THR A 203 0.57 -5.06 -34.04
N SER A 204 1.06 -5.75 -32.99
CA SER A 204 2.47 -5.98 -32.60
C SER A 204 3.17 -4.97 -31.69
N THR A 205 3.11 -5.25 -30.38
CA THR A 205 4.23 -5.42 -29.42
C THR A 205 3.67 -5.10 -28.02
N GLU A 206 3.22 -6.12 -27.28
CA GLU A 206 2.61 -5.95 -25.94
C GLU A 206 3.66 -5.54 -24.89
N THR A 207 4.02 -4.26 -24.94
CA THR A 207 4.36 -3.50 -23.74
C THR A 207 3.02 -3.02 -23.22
N GLN A 208 2.58 -3.50 -22.05
CA GLN A 208 1.28 -3.20 -21.47
C GLN A 208 1.21 -1.69 -21.15
N GLU A 209 0.78 -0.89 -22.12
CA GLU A 209 0.44 0.53 -21.94
C GLU A 209 -0.80 0.60 -21.06
N ILE A 210 -0.58 0.77 -19.76
CA ILE A 210 -1.62 1.21 -18.86
C ILE A 210 -1.94 2.64 -19.28
N SER A 211 -3.08 2.84 -19.95
CA SER A 211 -3.58 4.20 -20.21
C SER A 211 -3.72 4.92 -18.88
N ALA A 212 -2.85 5.90 -18.67
CA ALA A 212 -2.77 6.69 -17.45
C ALA A 212 -4.11 7.42 -17.16
N GLU A 213 -4.95 7.57 -18.20
CA GLU A 213 -6.28 8.16 -18.15
C GLU A 213 -7.31 7.33 -17.38
N SER A 214 -7.06 6.05 -17.09
CA SER A 214 -7.96 5.21 -16.28
C SER A 214 -7.59 5.11 -14.79
N LEU A 215 -6.41 5.58 -14.39
CA LEU A 215 -5.88 5.45 -13.03
C LEU A 215 -6.41 6.53 -12.08
N SER A 216 -6.65 6.21 -10.81
CA SER A 216 -7.04 7.23 -9.83
C SER A 216 -5.87 8.17 -9.49
N ALA A 217 -6.17 9.40 -9.04
CA ALA A 217 -5.15 10.37 -8.65
C ALA A 217 -4.16 9.82 -7.60
N GLN A 218 -4.62 8.94 -6.70
CA GLN A 218 -3.75 8.27 -5.73
C GLN A 218 -2.83 7.23 -6.36
N GLU A 219 -3.32 6.45 -7.31
CA GLU A 219 -2.50 5.47 -8.02
C GLU A 219 -1.46 6.16 -8.88
N LEU A 220 -1.83 7.26 -9.55
CA LEU A 220 -0.94 8.10 -10.33
C LEU A 220 0.20 8.68 -9.47
N VAL A 221 -0.11 9.28 -8.31
CA VAL A 221 0.92 9.76 -7.36
C VAL A 221 1.79 8.61 -6.83
N ASN A 222 1.19 7.44 -6.57
CA ASN A 222 1.93 6.28 -6.09
C ASN A 222 2.86 5.63 -7.11
N ILE A 223 2.51 5.72 -8.39
CA ILE A 223 3.34 5.25 -9.50
C ILE A 223 4.41 6.30 -9.77
N ALA A 224 4.06 7.58 -9.89
CA ALA A 224 4.99 8.68 -10.11
C ALA A 224 6.17 8.64 -9.12
N THR A 225 5.88 8.45 -7.85
CA THR A 225 6.89 8.30 -6.78
C THR A 225 7.80 7.08 -6.88
N LYS A 226 7.35 5.96 -7.46
CA LYS A 226 8.23 4.84 -7.78
C LYS A 226 9.14 5.17 -8.96
N PHE A 227 8.60 5.82 -9.99
CA PHE A 227 9.38 6.27 -11.14
C PHE A 227 10.40 7.36 -10.76
N PHE A 228 10.11 8.19 -9.74
CA PHE A 228 11.09 9.09 -9.12
C PHE A 228 12.25 8.34 -8.47
N ALA A 229 11.97 7.28 -7.69
CA ALA A 229 13.00 6.45 -7.07
C ALA A 229 13.87 5.71 -8.11
N ASP A 230 13.27 5.33 -9.25
CA ASP A 230 13.96 4.67 -10.36
C ASP A 230 14.67 5.66 -11.33
N GLY A 231 14.70 6.96 -11.02
CA GLY A 231 15.41 7.99 -11.79
C GLY A 231 14.73 8.43 -13.10
N LYS A 232 13.51 7.94 -13.39
CA LYS A 232 12.74 8.24 -14.61
C LYS A 232 11.83 9.47 -14.40
N LYS A 233 12.47 10.64 -14.30
CA LYS A 233 11.87 11.91 -13.88
C LYS A 233 10.75 12.43 -14.81
N ASP A 234 10.88 12.28 -16.13
CA ASP A 234 9.90 12.84 -17.08
C ASP A 234 8.56 12.10 -17.07
N VAL A 235 8.59 10.78 -16.95
CA VAL A 235 7.39 9.94 -16.83
C VAL A 235 6.68 10.22 -15.50
N ALA A 236 7.44 10.38 -14.42
CA ALA A 236 6.89 10.73 -13.12
C ALA A 236 6.18 12.10 -13.13
N ARG A 237 6.74 13.10 -13.83
CA ARG A 237 6.13 14.43 -13.99
C ARG A 237 4.78 14.36 -14.71
N GLN A 238 4.69 13.62 -15.81
CA GLN A 238 3.45 13.46 -16.58
C GLN A 238 2.36 12.76 -15.76
N LEU A 239 2.71 11.71 -15.01
CA LEU A 239 1.77 11.02 -14.12
C LEU A 239 1.29 11.91 -12.98
N MET A 240 2.14 12.79 -12.47
CA MET A 240 1.79 13.75 -11.43
C MET A 240 0.80 14.80 -11.97
N GLN A 241 1.05 15.36 -13.16
CA GLN A 241 0.14 16.31 -13.82
C GLN A 241 -1.22 15.67 -14.07
N LEU A 242 -1.25 14.43 -14.57
CA LEU A 242 -2.49 13.71 -14.80
C LEU A 242 -3.26 13.41 -13.51
N ALA A 243 -2.57 13.24 -12.38
CA ALA A 243 -3.22 13.11 -11.07
C ALA A 243 -3.91 14.42 -10.65
N LEU A 244 -3.26 15.55 -10.93
CA LEU A 244 -3.77 16.88 -10.63
C LEU A 244 -4.96 17.25 -11.51
N ASP A 245 -4.94 16.88 -12.79
CA ASP A 245 -6.06 17.09 -13.72
C ASP A 245 -7.32 16.31 -13.30
N LYS A 246 -7.14 15.14 -12.66
CA LYS A 246 -8.24 14.29 -12.23
C LYS A 246 -8.87 14.68 -10.90
N ASN A 247 -8.05 15.01 -9.91
CA ASN A 247 -8.55 15.44 -8.61
C ASN A 247 -7.49 16.29 -7.91
N PRO A 248 -7.56 17.63 -8.07
CA PRO A 248 -6.50 18.52 -7.63
C PRO A 248 -6.30 18.47 -6.12
N ASP A 249 -7.36 18.50 -5.32
CA ASP A 249 -7.26 18.61 -3.85
C ASP A 249 -6.79 17.31 -3.19
N TYR A 250 -7.22 16.17 -3.73
CA TYR A 250 -6.77 14.87 -3.25
C TYR A 250 -5.32 14.56 -3.67
N ALA A 251 -4.95 14.90 -4.90
CA ALA A 251 -3.57 14.75 -5.37
C ALA A 251 -2.63 15.70 -4.60
N ARG A 252 -3.05 16.96 -4.34
CA ARG A 252 -2.33 17.93 -3.48
C ARG A 252 -2.06 17.36 -2.09
N ALA A 253 -3.08 16.84 -1.41
CA ALA A 253 -2.94 16.26 -0.07
C ALA A 253 -1.98 15.05 -0.04
N LEU A 254 -2.00 14.21 -1.08
CA LEU A 254 -1.13 13.04 -1.19
C LEU A 254 0.33 13.39 -1.50
N ILE A 255 0.55 14.41 -2.32
CA ILE A 255 1.87 14.96 -2.63
C ILE A 255 2.50 15.55 -1.36
N LEU A 256 1.71 16.29 -0.58
CA LEU A 256 2.12 16.87 0.71
C LEU A 256 2.41 15.79 1.76
N SER A 257 1.54 14.78 1.88
CA SER A 257 1.73 13.65 2.82
C SER A 257 2.97 12.80 2.48
N ARG A 258 3.28 12.63 1.19
CA ARG A 258 4.46 11.89 0.73
C ARG A 258 5.77 12.57 1.14
N ASN A 259 5.81 13.90 1.12
CA ASN A 259 7.00 14.65 1.53
C ASN A 259 7.29 14.49 3.03
N LYS A 260 6.24 14.37 3.87
CA LYS A 260 6.33 14.10 5.31
C LYS A 260 6.91 12.72 5.66
N GLN A 261 6.79 11.73 4.77
CA GLN A 261 7.16 10.34 5.06
C GLN A 261 8.59 9.96 4.62
N MET A 262 9.33 10.87 3.97
CA MET A 262 10.65 10.56 3.42
C MET A 262 11.78 11.17 4.25
N ASP A 263 11.91 10.71 5.50
CA ASP A 263 13.05 10.98 6.39
C ASP A 263 14.26 10.08 6.05
N GLY A 264 14.41 9.74 4.76
CA GLY A 264 15.36 8.77 4.24
C GLY A 264 15.80 9.17 2.84
N GLY A 265 16.75 10.10 2.81
CA GLY A 265 17.57 10.55 1.66
C GLY A 265 17.04 10.22 0.26
N LEU A 266 16.44 11.22 -0.39
CA LEU A 266 16.31 11.26 -1.84
C LEU A 266 16.89 12.59 -2.36
N SER A 267 17.50 12.55 -3.56
CA SER A 267 18.30 13.64 -4.14
C SER A 267 17.57 15.00 -4.18
N SER A 268 18.32 16.09 -4.00
CA SER A 268 17.89 17.50 -4.14
C SER A 268 16.96 17.73 -5.34
N ASP A 269 17.23 17.09 -6.46
CA ASP A 269 16.47 17.20 -7.71
C ASP A 269 15.00 16.76 -7.59
N THR A 270 14.69 15.82 -6.69
CA THR A 270 13.32 15.33 -6.49
C THR A 270 12.52 16.31 -5.63
N GLN A 271 13.18 17.01 -4.71
CA GLN A 271 12.59 18.07 -3.91
C GLN A 271 12.28 19.30 -4.78
N GLU A 272 13.22 19.71 -5.63
CA GLU A 272 13.01 20.84 -6.56
C GLU A 272 11.84 20.62 -7.52
N LEU A 273 11.67 19.40 -8.04
CA LEU A 273 10.62 19.06 -9.00
C LEU A 273 9.25 18.88 -8.31
N LEU A 274 9.23 18.34 -7.09
CA LEU A 274 8.03 18.31 -6.24
C LEU A 274 7.53 19.73 -5.92
N GLN A 275 8.48 20.62 -5.66
CA GLN A 275 8.24 22.02 -5.35
C GLN A 275 7.78 22.83 -6.57
N SER A 276 8.33 22.57 -7.75
CA SER A 276 7.84 23.13 -9.03
C SER A 276 6.36 22.76 -9.28
N CYS A 277 5.96 21.52 -9.00
CA CYS A 277 4.56 21.10 -9.14
C CYS A 277 3.64 21.82 -8.15
N ILE A 278 4.11 22.09 -6.91
CA ILE A 278 3.35 22.83 -5.89
C ILE A 278 3.20 24.31 -6.28
N SER A 279 4.22 24.92 -6.89
CA SER A 279 4.15 26.30 -7.39
C SER A 279 3.17 26.45 -8.56
N ASP A 280 3.18 25.53 -9.53
CA ASP A 280 2.20 25.51 -10.64
C ASP A 280 0.76 25.29 -10.14
N LEU A 281 0.61 24.52 -9.05
CA LEU A 281 -0.67 24.28 -8.39
C LEU A 281 -1.28 25.51 -7.72
N LEU A 282 -0.44 26.43 -7.23
CA LEU A 282 -0.85 27.65 -6.55
C LEU A 282 -1.12 28.82 -7.51
N LEU A 283 -0.59 28.76 -8.74
CA LEU A 283 -0.89 29.72 -9.81
C LEU A 283 -2.29 29.49 -10.43
N ASN A 284 -2.78 28.25 -10.42
CA ASN A 284 -4.03 27.85 -11.08
C ASN A 284 -5.26 27.73 -10.16
N ALA A 285 -5.12 27.95 -8.85
CA ALA A 285 -6.23 27.86 -7.90
C ALA A 285 -7.14 29.10 -7.97
N LYS A 286 -8.40 28.92 -8.41
CA LYS A 286 -9.46 29.94 -8.26
C LYS A 286 -10.08 29.88 -6.86
N PRO A 287 -10.48 31.01 -6.26
CA PRO A 287 -11.04 31.04 -4.92
C PRO A 287 -12.47 30.48 -4.94
N VAL A 288 -12.70 29.38 -4.23
CA VAL A 288 -14.02 28.83 -3.92
C VAL A 288 -14.08 28.56 -2.40
N GLU A 289 -15.31 28.48 -1.90
CA GLU A 289 -15.85 28.81 -0.57
C GLU A 289 -15.18 28.22 0.69
N ALA A 290 -15.65 28.68 1.86
CA ALA A 290 -15.04 28.60 3.19
C ALA A 290 -14.62 27.20 3.71
N GLU A 291 -15.04 26.09 3.09
CA GLU A 291 -14.55 24.73 3.40
C GLU A 291 -13.16 24.45 2.78
N ASP A 292 -12.70 25.28 1.83
CA ASP A 292 -11.38 25.17 1.16
C ASP A 292 -10.28 26.00 1.84
N ALA A 293 -10.62 26.79 2.86
CA ALA A 293 -9.66 27.68 3.53
C ALA A 293 -8.50 26.90 4.18
N ASN A 294 -8.77 25.75 4.80
CA ASN A 294 -7.73 24.95 5.46
C ASN A 294 -6.70 24.39 4.46
N HIS A 295 -7.16 23.91 3.31
CA HIS A 295 -6.28 23.40 2.25
C HIS A 295 -5.42 24.52 1.65
N LEU A 296 -5.99 25.72 1.49
CA LEU A 296 -5.27 26.88 0.98
C LEU A 296 -4.23 27.41 1.98
N ILE A 297 -4.56 27.40 3.28
CA ILE A 297 -3.63 27.74 4.37
C ILE A 297 -2.44 26.78 4.35
N LEU A 298 -2.70 25.47 4.38
CA LEU A 298 -1.64 24.46 4.43
C LEU A 298 -0.77 24.50 3.17
N SER A 299 -1.37 24.57 1.97
CA SER A 299 -0.60 24.64 0.73
C SER A 299 0.29 25.89 0.63
N SER A 300 -0.23 27.05 1.07
CA SER A 300 0.53 28.30 1.12
C SER A 300 1.66 28.26 2.16
N GLN A 301 1.41 27.63 3.31
CA GLN A 301 2.40 27.40 4.37
C GLN A 301 3.59 26.57 3.85
N TRP A 302 3.30 25.44 3.20
CA TRP A 302 4.34 24.54 2.68
C TRP A 302 5.14 25.16 1.53
N ALA A 303 4.48 25.87 0.61
CA ALA A 303 5.18 26.59 -0.45
C ALA A 303 6.11 27.67 0.11
N GLY A 304 5.64 28.40 1.13
CA GLY A 304 6.43 29.40 1.85
C GLY A 304 7.70 28.83 2.48
N VAL A 305 7.54 27.78 3.28
CA VAL A 305 8.67 27.09 3.95
C VAL A 305 9.66 26.53 2.94
N ALA A 306 9.17 25.90 1.88
CA ALA A 306 10.02 25.30 0.87
C ALA A 306 10.83 26.36 0.10
N CYS A 307 10.25 27.53 -0.23
CA CYS A 307 10.99 28.63 -0.86
C CYS A 307 12.05 29.22 0.08
N ILE A 308 11.73 29.37 1.37
CA ILE A 308 12.68 29.88 2.38
C ILE A 308 13.86 28.90 2.57
N GLN A 309 13.61 27.60 2.57
CA GLN A 309 14.67 26.57 2.66
C GLN A 309 15.62 26.60 1.44
N GLN A 310 15.16 27.06 0.29
CA GLN A 310 15.97 27.27 -0.91
C GLN A 310 16.70 28.62 -0.93
N GLY A 311 16.60 29.44 0.14
CA GLY A 311 17.14 30.79 0.18
C GLY A 311 16.35 31.82 -0.64
N LYS A 312 15.20 31.44 -1.23
CA LYS A 312 14.29 32.34 -1.96
C LYS A 312 13.32 33.01 -1.00
N HIS A 313 13.86 33.88 -0.14
CA HIS A 313 13.11 34.50 0.95
C HIS A 313 11.92 35.34 0.48
N GLU A 314 12.06 36.10 -0.61
CA GLU A 314 10.99 36.97 -1.12
C GLU A 314 9.80 36.17 -1.67
N GLU A 315 10.06 35.11 -2.45
CA GLU A 315 9.01 34.21 -2.96
C GLU A 315 8.30 33.48 -1.82
N GLY A 316 9.05 33.02 -0.82
CA GLY A 316 8.48 32.36 0.35
C GLY A 316 7.58 33.28 1.18
N ILE A 317 7.99 34.54 1.37
CA ILE A 317 7.18 35.58 2.03
C ILE A 317 5.89 35.82 1.24
N ALA A 318 5.95 35.93 -0.10
CA ALA A 318 4.76 36.14 -0.93
C ALA A 318 3.74 34.99 -0.82
N HIS A 319 4.21 33.74 -0.66
CA HIS A 319 3.32 32.60 -0.42
C HIS A 319 2.65 32.66 0.96
N LEU A 320 3.41 33.02 2.01
CA LEU A 320 2.89 33.13 3.38
C LEU A 320 1.98 34.36 3.58
N GLU A 321 2.25 35.46 2.86
CA GLU A 321 1.44 36.68 2.88
C GLU A 321 0.01 36.43 2.42
N LYS A 322 -0.21 35.49 1.48
CA LYS A 322 -1.56 35.08 1.06
C LYS A 322 -2.39 34.58 2.24
N VAL A 323 -1.76 33.94 3.23
CA VAL A 323 -2.45 33.50 4.45
C VAL A 323 -2.81 34.67 5.35
N ALA A 324 -1.92 35.64 5.50
CA ALA A 324 -2.18 36.84 6.29
C ALA A 324 -3.30 37.74 5.73
N LEU A 325 -3.63 37.60 4.44
CA LEU A 325 -4.72 38.30 3.78
C LEU A 325 -6.07 37.57 3.86
N MET A 326 -6.09 36.33 4.37
CA MET A 326 -7.34 35.56 4.53
C MET A 326 -8.12 35.99 5.77
N LYS A 327 -9.43 35.78 5.74
CA LYS A 327 -10.29 35.94 6.92
C LYS A 327 -10.02 34.78 7.89
N GLU A 328 -9.97 35.09 9.19
CA GLU A 328 -9.80 34.09 10.25
C GLU A 328 -10.86 32.96 10.13
N PRO A 329 -10.43 31.68 10.06
CA PRO A 329 -11.35 30.54 9.97
C PRO A 329 -12.18 30.33 11.25
N GLU A 330 -13.43 29.88 11.09
CA GLU A 330 -14.32 29.54 12.21
C GLU A 330 -14.07 28.13 12.77
N ASP A 331 -13.61 27.20 11.93
CA ASP A 331 -13.28 25.82 12.33
C ASP A 331 -12.04 25.77 13.23
N PRO A 332 -12.08 25.11 14.41
CA PRO A 332 -10.96 25.07 15.35
C PRO A 332 -9.66 24.50 14.76
N ASN A 333 -9.73 23.50 13.87
CA ASN A 333 -8.54 22.91 13.27
C ASN A 333 -7.92 23.85 12.23
N ALA A 334 -8.75 24.40 11.33
CA ALA A 334 -8.30 25.41 10.36
C ALA A 334 -7.76 26.67 11.03
N LYS A 335 -8.34 27.05 12.18
CA LYS A 335 -7.90 28.18 13.00
C LYS A 335 -6.51 27.94 13.60
N SER A 336 -6.21 26.73 14.10
CA SER A 336 -4.87 26.36 14.55
C SER A 336 -3.84 26.53 13.42
N HIS A 337 -4.10 25.93 12.26
CA HIS A 337 -3.22 26.02 11.09
C HIS A 337 -3.05 27.46 10.56
N TYR A 338 -4.08 28.30 10.67
CA TYR A 338 -4.01 29.71 10.32
C TYR A 338 -3.02 30.47 11.21
N TYR A 339 -3.06 30.27 12.54
CA TYR A 339 -2.13 30.92 13.46
C TYR A 339 -0.70 30.38 13.32
N ASP A 340 -0.52 29.08 13.04
CA ASP A 340 0.79 28.50 12.73
C ASP A 340 1.40 29.10 11.46
N ALA A 341 0.58 29.30 10.42
CA ALA A 341 1.03 29.93 9.18
C ALA A 341 1.37 31.42 9.37
N LEU A 342 0.61 32.15 10.21
CA LEU A 342 0.96 33.51 10.61
C LEU A 342 2.26 33.57 11.41
N LEU A 343 2.52 32.57 12.26
CA LEU A 343 3.78 32.48 13.00
C LEU A 343 4.96 32.29 12.05
N MET A 344 4.83 31.40 11.06
CA MET A 344 5.83 31.22 10.00
C MET A 344 6.04 32.50 9.18
N TYR A 345 4.95 33.20 8.83
CA TYR A 345 5.03 34.48 8.12
C TYR A 345 5.79 35.54 8.94
N SER A 346 5.48 35.66 10.23
CA SER A 346 6.15 36.61 11.11
C SER A 346 7.65 36.32 11.28
N GLY A 347 8.03 35.04 11.37
CA GLY A 347 9.44 34.62 11.38
C GLY A 347 10.15 34.96 10.06
N ALA A 348 9.51 34.68 8.92
CA ALA A 348 10.03 35.04 7.61
C ALA A 348 10.23 36.56 7.45
N LEU A 349 9.28 37.39 7.92
CA LEU A 349 9.43 38.85 7.94
C LEU A 349 10.58 39.30 8.85
N TYR A 350 10.76 38.66 10.01
CA TYR A 350 11.85 38.97 10.93
C TYR A 350 13.23 38.68 10.32
N THR A 351 13.38 37.54 9.63
CA THR A 351 14.65 37.17 8.98
C THR A 351 15.07 38.16 7.89
N VAL A 352 14.11 38.69 7.13
CA VAL A 352 14.35 39.73 6.09
C VAL A 352 14.47 41.14 6.70
N GLY A 353 14.38 41.29 8.03
CA GLY A 353 14.57 42.56 8.73
C GLY A 353 13.33 43.45 8.83
N ARG A 354 12.15 42.98 8.39
CA ARG A 354 10.85 43.67 8.51
C ARG A 354 10.26 43.50 9.92
N LYS A 355 11.03 43.90 10.95
CA LYS A 355 10.71 43.68 12.37
C LYS A 355 9.36 44.28 12.82
N ALA A 356 9.04 45.48 12.35
CA ALA A 356 7.79 46.17 12.71
C ALA A 356 6.54 45.42 12.23
N GLU A 357 6.62 44.80 11.05
CA GLU A 357 5.54 43.99 10.49
C GLU A 357 5.45 42.63 11.16
N ALA A 358 6.59 41.98 11.42
CA ALA A 358 6.63 40.74 12.21
C ALA A 358 5.98 40.92 13.58
N ALA A 359 6.29 42.01 14.30
CA ALA A 359 5.69 42.33 15.59
C ALA A 359 4.17 42.55 15.52
N LYS A 360 3.65 43.10 14.42
CA LYS A 360 2.20 43.27 14.22
C LYS A 360 1.48 41.92 14.21
N TYR A 361 1.99 40.94 13.46
CA TYR A 361 1.39 39.61 13.39
C TYR A 361 1.62 38.80 14.67
N LEU A 362 2.78 38.93 15.31
CA LEU A 362 3.04 38.28 16.60
C LEU A 362 2.10 38.75 17.71
N ARG A 363 1.68 40.03 17.72
CA ARG A 363 0.66 40.51 18.68
C ARG A 363 -0.71 39.86 18.46
N ILE A 364 -1.08 39.61 17.21
CA ILE A 364 -2.32 38.89 16.85
C ILE A 364 -2.22 37.43 17.32
N ILE A 365 -1.08 36.78 17.07
CA ILE A 365 -0.85 35.39 17.50
C ILE A 365 -0.83 35.27 19.03
N CYS A 366 -0.17 36.19 19.74
CA CYS A 366 -0.11 36.17 21.21
C CYS A 366 -1.47 36.32 21.90
N ALA A 367 -2.45 36.93 21.21
CA ALA A 367 -3.83 37.01 21.71
C ALA A 367 -4.56 35.66 21.64
N TYR A 368 -4.15 34.78 20.72
CA TYR A 368 -4.66 33.41 20.57
C TYR A 368 -3.85 32.40 21.39
N ASP A 369 -2.51 32.48 21.32
CA ASP A 369 -1.58 31.61 22.01
C ASP A 369 -0.53 32.42 22.80
N PRO A 370 -0.66 32.51 24.13
CA PRO A 370 0.28 33.21 25.00
C PRO A 370 1.71 32.64 25.00
N SER A 371 1.94 31.42 24.51
CA SER A 371 3.28 30.83 24.46
C SER A 371 4.22 31.58 23.50
N CYS A 372 3.66 32.32 22.53
CA CYS A 372 4.41 33.09 21.53
C CYS A 372 4.92 34.45 22.03
N ILE A 373 4.63 34.84 23.28
CA ILE A 373 5.06 36.14 23.86
C ILE A 373 6.58 36.27 23.89
N SER A 374 7.32 35.15 24.01
CA SER A 374 8.78 35.13 23.95
C SER A 374 9.31 35.63 22.60
N PHE A 375 8.68 35.25 21.48
CA PHE A 375 9.03 35.69 20.14
C PHE A 375 8.70 37.17 19.92
N LEU A 376 7.59 37.67 20.47
CA LEU A 376 7.24 39.09 20.42
C LEU A 376 8.27 39.96 21.16
N LYS A 377 8.69 39.56 22.37
CA LYS A 377 9.72 40.27 23.14
C LYS A 377 11.05 40.33 22.40
N LYS A 378 11.47 39.24 21.75
CA LYS A 378 12.69 39.18 20.91
C LYS A 378 12.57 40.03 19.64
N CYS A 379 11.36 40.25 19.12
CA CYS A 379 11.14 41.14 17.98
C CYS A 379 11.19 42.63 18.36
N GLU A 380 10.77 42.98 19.57
CA GLU A 380 10.73 44.35 20.09
C GLU A 380 12.04 44.78 20.79
N SER A 381 12.93 43.85 21.11
CA SER A 381 14.26 44.16 21.66
C SER A 381 15.23 44.64 20.57
N ASP A 382 15.97 45.72 20.88
CA ASP A 382 16.92 46.38 19.97
C ASP A 382 18.26 45.64 19.74
N GLU A 383 18.47 44.44 20.33
CA GLU A 383 19.67 43.64 20.08
C GLU A 383 19.67 43.11 18.64
N TYR A 384 20.46 43.77 17.79
CA TYR A 384 20.63 43.49 16.37
C TYR A 384 21.88 42.61 16.18
N ASP A 385 21.68 41.30 16.11
CA ASP A 385 22.74 40.35 15.78
C ASP A 385 22.26 39.43 14.64
N GLU A 386 23.08 39.25 13.59
CA GLU A 386 22.78 38.35 12.47
C GLU A 386 22.71 36.89 12.92
N THR A 387 23.49 36.51 13.92
CA THR A 387 23.44 35.15 14.50
C THR A 387 22.13 34.88 15.24
N ALA A 388 21.49 35.92 15.78
CA ALA A 388 20.17 35.83 16.40
C ALA A 388 19.05 35.61 15.37
N ARG A 389 19.23 36.01 14.09
CA ARG A 389 18.22 35.81 13.03
C ARG A 389 18.03 34.33 12.69
N GLU A 390 19.13 33.62 12.45
CA GLU A 390 19.11 32.20 12.10
C GLU A 390 18.67 31.34 13.30
N SER A 391 19.15 31.69 14.51
CA SER A 391 18.74 31.00 15.73
C SER A 391 17.24 31.12 16.00
N ASN A 392 16.65 32.31 15.79
CA ASN A 392 15.22 32.54 16.05
C ASN A 392 14.33 31.83 15.02
N GLN A 393 14.74 31.80 13.74
CA GLN A 393 14.02 31.04 12.72
C GLN A 393 14.06 29.53 13.00
N ASN A 394 15.21 29.01 13.40
CA ASN A 394 15.35 27.60 13.77
C ASN A 394 14.54 27.26 15.03
N GLU A 395 14.44 28.18 15.99
CA GLU A 395 13.62 28.01 17.20
C GLU A 395 12.12 27.97 16.87
N ILE A 396 11.64 28.88 15.99
CA ILE A 396 10.25 28.89 15.52
C ILE A 396 9.94 27.61 14.72
N VAL A 397 10.82 27.19 13.82
CA VAL A 397 10.65 25.96 13.02
C VAL A 397 10.64 24.71 13.93
N ASN A 398 11.53 24.66 14.92
CA ASN A 398 11.58 23.55 15.88
C ASN A 398 10.36 23.51 16.82
N ASP A 399 9.82 24.67 17.22
CA ASP A 399 8.62 24.74 18.06
C ASP A 399 7.37 24.32 17.26
N LEU A 400 7.29 24.73 16.00
CA LEU A 400 6.24 24.29 15.07
C LEU A 400 6.31 22.79 14.77
N ASP A 401 7.51 22.24 14.57
CA ASP A 401 7.69 20.80 14.38
C ASP A 401 7.27 20.00 15.63
N LYS A 402 7.55 20.52 16.84
CA LYS A 402 7.04 19.90 18.08
C LYS A 402 5.52 19.94 18.19
N ARG A 403 4.89 21.07 17.82
CA ARG A 403 3.42 21.22 17.83
C ARG A 403 2.75 20.28 16.83
N GLN A 404 3.30 20.17 15.63
CA GLN A 404 2.80 19.28 14.57
C GLN A 404 3.03 17.78 14.81
N ARG A 405 3.87 17.41 15.78
CA ARG A 405 4.06 16.01 16.23
C ARG A 405 3.15 15.62 17.40
N ALA A 406 2.54 16.59 18.07
CA ALA A 406 1.66 16.37 19.22
C ALA A 406 0.20 16.11 18.80
N ASP A 407 -0.16 16.54 17.60
CA ASP A 407 -1.41 16.21 16.87
C ASP A 407 -1.24 14.97 15.98
#